data_AF-A0A8X8LBA7-F1
#
_entry.id   AF-A0A8X8LBA7-F1
#
_cell.length_a   1.000
_cell.length_b   1.000
_cell.length_c   1.000
_cell.angle_alpha   90.00
_cell.angle_beta   90.00
_cell.angle_gamma   90.00
#
_symmetry.space_group_name_H-M   'P 1'
#
loop_
_entity.id
_entity.type
_entity.pdbx_description
1 polymer ?
#
loop_
_entity_poly.entity_id
_entity_poly.type
_entity_poly.pdbx_seq_one_letter_code
_entity_poly.pdbx_strand_id
1 'polypeptide(L)'
;MKDFQKELNVFQEALHIEQPWYVSSHLLDREHEILHIYHEILHIYLDFPRGSKFMCSHCGAYHQPVHDIVDENSDGSLKSGHRF
;
A
#
# COMPACT_ATOMS: atom_id res chain seq x y z
N MET A 1 -0.60 22.98 5.89
CA MET A 1 -1.53 21.89 5.51
C MET A 1 -1.79 21.82 4.00
N LYS A 2 -2.02 22.95 3.30
CA LYS A 2 -2.27 22.94 1.84
C LYS A 2 -1.07 22.42 1.01
N ASP A 3 0.14 22.78 1.41
CA ASP A 3 1.35 22.40 0.67
C ASP A 3 1.64 20.89 0.77
N PHE A 4 1.41 20.31 1.95
CA PHE A 4 1.57 18.86 2.18
C PHE A 4 0.60 18.02 1.35
N GLN A 5 -0.68 18.42 1.24
CA GLN A 5 -1.64 17.74 0.37
C GLN A 5 -1.25 17.84 -1.11
N LYS A 6 -0.66 18.97 -1.53
CA LYS A 6 -0.18 19.16 -2.89
C LYS A 6 1.00 18.25 -3.20
N GLU A 7 1.93 18.07 -2.28
CA GLU A 7 3.07 17.16 -2.43
C GLU A 7 2.64 15.69 -2.50
N LEU A 8 1.72 15.25 -1.64
CA LEU A 8 1.16 13.89 -1.71
C LEU A 8 0.49 13.62 -3.06
N ASN A 9 -0.21 14.63 -3.62
CA ASN A 9 -0.84 14.52 -4.93
C ASN A 9 0.20 14.36 -6.07
N VAL A 10 1.36 15.01 -5.96
CA VAL A 10 2.45 14.84 -6.95
C VAL A 10 2.93 13.38 -7.01
N PHE A 11 3.12 12.73 -5.86
CA PHE A 11 3.54 11.32 -5.84
C PHE A 11 2.46 10.39 -6.36
N GLN A 12 1.20 10.67 -6.03
CA GLN A 12 0.06 9.90 -6.53
C GLN A 12 -0.03 9.94 -8.07
N GLU A 13 0.10 11.14 -8.65
CA GLU A 13 0.07 11.32 -10.10
C GLU A 13 1.32 10.73 -10.78
N ALA A 14 2.51 11.03 -10.28
CA ALA A 14 3.77 10.63 -10.92
C ALA A 14 3.97 9.11 -10.95
N LEU A 15 3.49 8.40 -9.94
CA LEU A 15 3.59 6.94 -9.83
C LEU A 15 2.36 6.21 -10.38
N HIS A 16 1.38 6.94 -10.94
CA HIS A 16 0.11 6.38 -11.43
C HIS A 16 -0.58 5.48 -10.38
N ILE A 17 -0.62 5.94 -9.13
CA ILE A 17 -1.25 5.18 -8.04
C ILE A 17 -2.77 5.31 -8.18
N GLU A 18 -3.39 4.20 -8.60
CA GLU A 18 -4.83 4.12 -8.82
C GLU A 18 -5.61 3.80 -7.54
N GLN A 19 -6.90 4.13 -7.55
CA GLN A 19 -7.83 3.73 -6.49
C GLN A 19 -7.86 2.20 -6.32
N PRO A 20 -8.06 1.70 -5.09
CA PRO A 20 -8.39 2.45 -3.87
C PRO A 20 -7.17 2.98 -3.10
N TRP A 21 -5.95 2.85 -3.64
CA TRP A 21 -4.74 3.31 -2.97
C TRP A 21 -4.62 4.83 -2.98
N TYR A 22 -4.06 5.39 -1.91
CA TYR A 22 -3.63 6.78 -1.83
C TYR A 22 -2.31 6.90 -1.07
N VAL A 23 -1.54 7.96 -1.36
CA VAL A 23 -0.31 8.26 -0.63
C VAL A 23 -0.68 8.84 0.73
N SER A 24 -0.30 8.15 1.80
CA SER A 24 -0.62 8.57 3.17
C SER A 24 0.49 9.43 3.79
N SER A 25 1.74 9.13 3.47
CA SER A 25 2.90 9.92 3.88
C SER A 25 4.12 9.60 3.01
N HIS A 26 5.18 10.39 3.15
CA HIS A 26 6.47 10.12 2.54
C HIS A 26 7.60 10.53 3.50
N LEU A 27 8.75 9.88 3.38
CA LEU A 27 9.95 10.17 4.18
C LEU A 27 11.16 10.09 3.26
N LEU A 28 11.94 11.17 3.21
CA LEU A 28 13.25 11.15 2.58
C LEU A 28 14.28 10.76 3.64
N ASP A 29 14.72 9.51 3.59
CA ASP A 29 15.83 9.05 4.40
C ASP A 29 17.15 9.49 3.75
N ARG A 30 17.94 10.20 4.54
CA ARG A 30 19.26 10.67 4.16
C ARG A 30 20.24 9.95 5.06
N GLU A 31 20.46 8.68 4.77
CA GLU A 31 21.53 7.93 5.41
C GLU A 31 22.86 8.54 4.99
N HIS A 32 23.40 9.39 5.87
CA HIS A 32 24.79 9.82 5.81
C HIS A 32 25.65 8.70 6.38
N GLU A 33 25.84 7.60 5.63
CA GLU A 33 26.68 6.52 6.13
C GLU A 33 28.13 6.66 5.66
N ILE A 34 29.00 6.94 6.63
CA ILE A 34 30.24 6.25 7.06
C ILE A 34 31.24 5.73 5.99
N LEU A 35 30.86 5.54 4.73
CA LEU A 35 31.74 5.17 3.61
C LEU A 35 31.31 5.88 2.31
N HIS A 36 31.48 7.21 2.23
CA HIS A 36 31.60 8.03 1.00
C HIS A 36 30.68 7.69 -0.21
N ILE A 37 29.48 7.14 0.02
CA ILE A 37 28.46 6.94 -1.00
C ILE A 37 27.21 7.64 -0.45
N TYR A 38 26.88 8.79 -1.03
CA TYR A 38 25.64 9.49 -0.72
C TYR A 38 24.48 8.67 -1.28
N HIS A 39 23.70 8.04 -0.41
CA HIS A 39 22.49 7.32 -0.80
C HIS A 39 21.29 8.02 -0.14
N GLU A 40 20.43 8.61 -0.96
CA GLU A 40 19.17 9.20 -0.52
C GLU A 40 18.03 8.25 -0.91
N ILE A 41 17.22 7.84 0.05
CA ILE A 41 16.10 6.91 -0.17
C ILE A 41 14.79 7.64 0.09
N LEU A 42 13.93 7.74 -0.91
CA LEU A 42 12.57 8.25 -0.74
C LEU A 42 11.61 7.10 -0.47
N HIS A 43 11.12 7.02 0.76
CA HIS A 43 10.04 6.13 1.17
C HIS A 43 8.68 6.79 0.91
N ILE A 44 7.78 6.09 0.23
CA ILE A 44 6.41 6.52 -0.04
C ILE A 44 5.48 5.47 0.56
N TYR A 45 4.62 5.91 1.48
CA TYR A 45 3.68 5.04 2.17
C TYR A 45 2.30 5.15 1.53
N LEU A 46 1.70 3.99 1.25
CA LEU A 46 0.37 3.89 0.68
C LEU A 46 -0.60 3.37 1.73
N ASP A 47 -1.85 3.79 1.59
CA ASP A 47 -2.96 3.35 2.41
C ASP A 47 -4.24 3.26 1.56
N PHE A 48 -5.32 2.72 2.12
CA PHE A 48 -6.60 2.58 1.45
C PHE A 48 -7.77 2.71 2.44
N PRO A 49 -8.94 3.23 2.00
CA PRO A 49 -10.10 3.34 2.87
C PRO A 49 -10.59 1.99 3.41
N ARG A 50 -11.10 1.94 4.63
CA ARG A 50 -11.77 0.73 5.14
C ARG A 50 -12.93 0.32 4.22
N GLY A 51 -13.05 -0.99 3.98
CA GLY A 51 -14.06 -1.54 3.07
C GLY A 51 -13.70 -1.38 1.59
N SER A 52 -12.49 -0.91 1.27
CA SER A 52 -11.97 -0.97 -0.09
C SER A 52 -12.00 -2.39 -0.62
N LYS A 53 -12.18 -2.49 -1.93
CA LYS A 53 -12.29 -3.76 -2.62
C LYS A 53 -11.19 -3.86 -3.66
N PHE A 54 -10.63 -5.05 -3.78
CA PHE A 54 -9.50 -5.32 -4.66
C PHE A 54 -9.84 -6.44 -5.63
N MET A 55 -9.06 -6.49 -6.70
CA MET A 55 -9.03 -7.67 -7.56
C MET A 55 -8.19 -8.74 -6.86
N CYS A 56 -8.72 -9.95 -6.76
CA CYS A 56 -7.96 -11.08 -6.24
C CYS A 56 -6.80 -11.40 -7.18
N SER A 57 -5.57 -11.39 -6.68
CA SER A 57 -4.36 -11.72 -7.45
C SER A 57 -4.32 -13.18 -7.90
N HIS A 58 -5.05 -14.08 -7.23
CA HIS A 58 -5.07 -15.51 -7.53
C HIS A 58 -6.09 -15.89 -8.61
N CYS A 59 -7.33 -15.41 -8.50
CA CYS A 59 -8.43 -15.81 -9.38
C CYS A 59 -8.97 -14.69 -10.28
N GLY A 60 -8.49 -13.44 -10.13
CA GLY A 60 -8.96 -12.30 -10.91
C GLY A 60 -10.38 -11.83 -10.54
N ALA A 61 -11.00 -12.39 -9.51
CA ALA A 61 -12.31 -11.94 -9.06
C ALA A 61 -12.24 -10.48 -8.60
N TYR A 62 -13.06 -9.63 -9.20
CA TYR A 62 -13.19 -8.23 -8.82
C TYR A 62 -13.96 -8.08 -7.50
N HIS A 63 -13.80 -6.92 -6.87
CA HIS A 63 -14.60 -6.48 -5.74
C HIS A 63 -14.51 -7.36 -4.47
N GLN A 64 -13.39 -8.06 -4.28
CA GLN A 64 -13.20 -8.83 -3.04
C GLN A 64 -12.87 -7.87 -1.89
N PRO A 65 -13.48 -8.04 -0.70
CA PRO A 65 -13.09 -7.27 0.48
C PRO A 65 -11.65 -7.59 0.85
N VAL A 66 -10.93 -6.60 1.41
CA VAL A 66 -9.63 -6.88 2.03
C VAL A 66 -9.86 -7.79 3.22
N HIS A 67 -9.29 -8.99 3.14
CA HIS A 67 -9.10 -9.83 4.29
C HIS A 67 -7.67 -9.60 4.77
N ASP A 68 -7.51 -9.28 6.05
CA ASP A 68 -6.19 -9.39 6.70
C ASP A 68 -5.74 -10.84 6.50
N ILE A 69 -4.63 -11.02 5.77
CA ILE A 69 -4.05 -12.33 5.56
C ILE A 69 -3.50 -12.75 6.92
N VAL A 70 -4.29 -13.51 7.67
CA VAL A 70 -3.81 -14.16 8.90
C VAL A 70 -2.96 -15.34 8.47
N ASP A 71 -1.65 -15.15 8.61
CA ASP A 71 -0.55 -16.11 8.56
C ASP A 71 -0.53 -17.11 7.38
N GLU A 72 0.44 -16.90 6.49
CA GLU A 72 1.06 -17.99 5.72
C GLU A 72 1.65 -19.02 6.69
N ASN A 73 0.83 -19.96 7.19
CA ASN A 73 1.25 -21.32 7.47
C ASN A 73 0.05 -22.25 7.70
N SER A 74 0.10 -23.37 6.98
CA SER A 74 -0.63 -24.63 7.12
C SER A 74 -2.03 -24.77 6.49
N ASP A 75 -1.98 -25.37 5.29
CA ASP A 75 -2.91 -26.38 4.80
C ASP A 75 -4.34 -25.94 4.41
N GLY A 76 -4.50 -25.59 3.13
CA GLY A 76 -5.39 -26.37 2.27
C GLY A 76 -6.85 -26.57 2.72
N SER A 77 -7.52 -25.58 3.31
CA SER A 77 -8.99 -25.56 3.38
C SER A 77 -9.53 -24.17 3.72
N LEU A 78 -9.83 -23.38 2.70
CA LEU A 78 -10.73 -22.24 2.82
C LEU A 78 -12.15 -22.78 3.03
N LYS A 79 -12.51 -23.02 4.30
CA LYS A 79 -13.91 -23.22 4.68
C LYS A 79 -14.61 -21.89 4.52
N SER A 80 -15.60 -21.87 3.62
CA SER A 80 -16.61 -20.83 3.49
C SER A 80 -17.28 -20.58 4.86
N GLY A 81 -16.85 -19.53 5.54
CA GLY A 81 -17.44 -19.08 6.80
C GLY A 81 -18.26 -17.83 6.57
N HIS A 82 -19.58 -17.99 6.48
CA HIS A 82 -20.53 -16.91 6.73
C HIS A 82 -20.19 -16.18 8.04
N ARG A 83 -20.28 -14.85 8.04
CA ARG A 83 -21.00 -14.11 9.09
C ARG A 83 -21.21 -12.63 8.73
N PHE A 84 -22.49 -12.29 8.85
CA PHE A 84 -23.23 -11.02 8.94
C PHE A 84 -22.50 -9.70 8.76
#